data_AF-A0A958FFP9-F1
#
_entry.id   AF-A0A958FFP9-F1
#
_cell.length_a   1.000
_cell.length_b   1.000
_cell.length_c   1.000
_cell.angle_alpha   90.00
_cell.angle_beta   90.00
_cell.angle_gamma   90.00
#
_symmetry.space_group_name_H-M   'P 1'
#
loop_
_entity.id
_entity.type
_entity.pdbx_description
1 polymer ?
#
loop_
_entity_poly.entity_id
_entity_poly.type
_entity_poly.pdbx_seq_one_letter_code
_entity_poly.pdbx_strand_id
1 'polypeptide(L)'
;MGSGCGAFPEARRQDFKLPHWLHALVGCLLILLAWQGALKSQTVYEPLHREVYDYLSRLSQRGVIEYDDLIKPLPRAYIAEKLREAAARPQLLTALEQQELRYFQQDFYREDARARG
;
A
#
# COMPACT_ATOMS: atom_id res chain seq x y z
N MET A 1 -50.28 70.64 0.89
CA MET A 1 -48.87 70.53 1.34
C MET A 1 -48.84 69.49 2.45
N GLY A 2 -48.25 68.32 2.39
CA GLY A 2 -47.50 67.57 1.38
C GLY A 2 -47.09 66.27 2.10
N SER A 3 -47.74 65.15 1.80
CA SER A 3 -47.46 63.87 2.46
C SER A 3 -46.33 63.16 1.73
N GLY A 4 -45.11 63.24 2.29
CA GLY A 4 -43.97 62.47 1.80
C GLY A 4 -44.05 61.03 2.30
N CYS A 5 -44.67 60.15 1.52
CA CYS A 5 -44.50 58.70 1.68
C CYS A 5 -43.06 58.33 1.32
N GLY A 6 -42.23 58.02 2.32
CA GLY A 6 -40.89 57.49 2.11
C GLY A 6 -40.96 56.07 1.56
N ALA A 7 -40.56 55.90 0.30
CA ALA A 7 -40.33 54.59 -0.29
C ALA A 7 -39.07 53.97 0.33
N PHE A 8 -39.24 52.81 0.98
CA PHE A 8 -38.15 52.02 1.54
C PHE A 8 -37.36 51.37 0.38
N PRO A 9 -36.02 51.43 0.35
CA PRO A 9 -35.26 50.84 -0.74
C PRO A 9 -35.25 49.32 -0.61
N GLU A 10 -35.81 48.65 -1.61
CA GLU A 10 -35.81 47.21 -1.77
C GLU A 10 -34.37 46.73 -2.01
N ALA A 11 -33.79 46.05 -1.01
CA ALA A 11 -32.45 45.50 -1.10
C ALA A 11 -32.42 44.44 -2.22
N ARG A 12 -31.77 44.80 -3.34
CA ARG A 12 -31.66 43.93 -4.51
C ARG A 12 -30.85 42.68 -4.11
N ARG A 13 -31.52 41.53 -3.99
CA ARG A 13 -30.87 40.22 -3.90
C ARG A 13 -30.00 40.06 -5.14
N GLN A 14 -28.69 40.22 -4.98
CA GLN A 14 -27.75 39.85 -6.03
C GLN A 14 -27.58 38.34 -5.93
N ASP A 15 -28.27 37.62 -6.82
CA ASP A 15 -28.02 36.20 -7.02
C ASP A 15 -26.59 36.08 -7.54
N PHE A 16 -25.67 35.76 -6.64
CA PHE A 16 -24.27 35.56 -6.94
C PHE A 16 -24.15 34.29 -7.82
N LYS A 17 -24.30 34.48 -9.13
CA LYS A 17 -24.13 33.41 -10.11
C LYS A 17 -22.65 33.07 -10.16
N LEU A 18 -22.31 31.93 -9.59
CA LEU A 18 -20.97 31.37 -9.67
C LEU A 18 -20.60 31.22 -11.15
N PRO A 19 -19.41 31.66 -11.55
CA PRO A 19 -19.02 31.62 -12.94
C PRO A 19 -18.75 30.17 -13.37
N HIS A 20 -19.04 29.85 -14.62
CA HIS A 20 -18.86 28.51 -15.18
C HIS A 20 -17.41 27.97 -15.03
N TRP A 21 -16.40 28.86 -14.97
CA TRP A 21 -15.01 28.46 -14.74
C TRP A 21 -14.78 27.90 -13.33
N LEU A 22 -15.55 28.34 -12.33
CA LEU A 22 -15.46 27.82 -10.97
C LEU A 22 -16.02 26.40 -10.90
N HIS A 23 -17.13 26.12 -11.60
CA HIS A 23 -17.68 24.77 -11.70
C HIS A 23 -16.73 23.82 -12.43
N ALA A 24 -16.06 24.29 -13.48
CA ALA A 24 -15.04 23.52 -14.18
C ALA A 24 -13.83 23.21 -13.29
N LEU A 25 -13.36 24.18 -12.49
CA LEU A 25 -12.26 23.98 -11.53
C LEU A 25 -12.65 23.01 -10.41
N VAL A 26 -13.86 23.14 -9.86
CA VAL A 26 -14.38 22.23 -8.83
C VAL A 26 -14.54 20.82 -9.39
N GLY A 27 -15.06 20.68 -10.61
CA GLY A 27 -15.16 19.39 -11.30
C GLY A 27 -13.78 18.75 -11.52
N CYS A 28 -12.80 19.52 -11.97
CA CYS A 28 -11.43 19.06 -12.17
C CYS A 28 -10.78 18.60 -10.85
N LEU A 29 -10.97 19.37 -9.77
CA LEU A 29 -10.50 19.01 -8.43
C LEU A 29 -11.14 17.70 -7.92
N LEU A 30 -12.45 17.52 -8.12
CA LEU A 30 -13.15 16.28 -7.72
C LEU A 30 -12.64 15.06 -8.50
N ILE A 31 -12.32 15.21 -9.79
CA ILE A 31 -11.74 14.14 -10.61
C ILE A 31 -10.33 13.77 -10.11
N LEU A 32 -9.50 14.76 -9.76
CA LEU A 32 -8.15 14.53 -9.21
C LEU A 32 -8.19 13.86 -7.83
N LEU A 33 -9.20 14.17 -7.00
CA LEU A 33 -9.40 13.52 -5.70
C LEU A 33 -9.90 12.08 -5.84
N ALA A 34 -10.75 11.79 -6.83
CA ALA A 34 -11.26 10.44 -7.09
C ALA A 34 -10.16 9.47 -7.55
N TRP A 35 -9.08 9.97 -8.16
CA TRP A 35 -8.01 9.13 -8.73
C TRP A 35 -6.99 8.60 -7.69
N GLN A 36 -7.02 9.08 -6.45
CA GLN A 36 -6.00 8.74 -5.44
C GLN A 36 -6.05 7.27 -4.99
N GLY A 37 -7.18 6.58 -5.16
CA GLY A 37 -7.39 5.21 -4.69
C GLY A 37 -6.72 4.10 -5.52
N ALA A 38 -6.15 4.42 -6.68
CA ALA A 38 -5.64 3.41 -7.63
C ALA A 38 -4.13 3.11 -7.51
N LEU A 39 -3.41 3.78 -6.60
CA LEU A 39 -1.96 3.62 -6.47
C LEU A 39 -1.63 2.35 -5.69
N LYS A 40 -1.38 1.25 -6.41
CA LYS A 40 -0.75 0.05 -5.83
C LYS A 40 0.71 0.40 -5.51
N SER A 41 1.10 0.29 -4.24
CA SER A 41 2.48 0.51 -3.81
C SER A 41 3.44 -0.40 -4.59
N GLN A 42 4.55 0.18 -5.03
CA GLN A 42 5.59 -0.44 -5.85
C GLN A 42 6.10 -1.74 -5.22
N THR A 43 6.42 -2.72 -6.08
CA THR A 43 7.10 -3.96 -5.65
C THR A 43 8.52 -3.62 -5.19
N VAL A 44 8.81 -3.91 -3.94
CA VAL A 44 10.14 -3.74 -3.35
C VAL A 44 10.93 -5.04 -3.49
N TYR A 45 12.17 -4.92 -3.97
CA TYR A 45 13.08 -6.05 -4.18
C TYR A 45 14.15 -6.11 -3.09
N GLU A 46 14.58 -7.32 -2.72
CA GLU A 46 15.59 -7.51 -1.70
C GLU A 46 17.03 -7.48 -2.27
N PRO A 47 17.97 -6.74 -1.67
CA PRO A 47 19.37 -6.70 -2.12
C PRO A 47 20.06 -8.07 -2.08
N LEU A 48 20.88 -8.37 -3.09
CA LEU A 48 21.51 -9.69 -3.30
C LEU A 48 22.36 -10.22 -2.13
N HIS A 49 22.98 -9.35 -1.34
CA HIS A 49 23.94 -9.73 -0.30
C HIS A 49 23.28 -9.93 1.07
N ARG A 50 22.14 -10.61 1.09
CA ARG A 50 21.32 -10.81 2.29
C ARG A 50 21.27 -12.28 2.67
N GLU A 51 21.45 -12.53 3.96
CA GLU A 51 21.48 -13.88 4.55
C GLU A 51 20.16 -14.66 4.35
N VAL A 52 19.05 -13.94 4.11
CA VAL A 52 17.74 -14.56 3.83
C VAL A 52 17.76 -15.45 2.59
N TYR A 53 18.56 -15.10 1.58
CA TYR A 53 18.68 -15.91 0.37
C TYR A 53 19.37 -17.25 0.65
N ASP A 54 20.44 -17.23 1.44
CA ASP A 54 21.15 -18.44 1.83
C ASP A 54 20.26 -19.30 2.73
N TYR A 55 19.51 -18.68 3.64
CA TYR A 55 18.55 -19.37 4.50
C TYR A 55 17.48 -20.10 3.68
N LEU A 56 16.80 -19.41 2.76
CA LEU A 56 15.77 -20.02 1.91
C LEU A 56 16.35 -21.09 0.98
N SER A 57 17.57 -20.89 0.46
CA SER A 57 18.24 -21.90 -0.36
C SER A 57 18.51 -23.18 0.43
N ARG A 58 18.98 -23.09 1.68
CA ARG A 58 19.17 -24.25 2.56
C ARG A 58 17.86 -24.99 2.82
N LEU A 59 16.77 -24.26 3.07
CA LEU A 59 15.45 -24.87 3.26
C LEU A 59 14.93 -25.56 1.99
N SER A 60 15.17 -24.97 0.82
CA SER A 60 14.82 -25.53 -0.49
C SER A 60 15.56 -26.83 -0.78
N GLN A 61 16.88 -26.84 -0.56
CA GLN A 61 17.72 -28.03 -0.77
C GLN A 61 17.30 -29.21 0.11
N ARG A 62 16.72 -28.91 1.28
CA ARG A 62 16.15 -29.91 2.20
C ARG A 62 14.72 -30.32 1.86
N GLY A 63 14.09 -29.71 0.86
CA GLY A 63 12.70 -29.95 0.48
C GLY A 63 11.67 -29.42 1.48
N VAL A 64 12.05 -28.47 2.35
CA VAL A 64 11.13 -27.87 3.31
C VAL A 64 10.16 -26.92 2.61
N ILE A 65 10.65 -26.18 1.61
CA ILE A 65 9.90 -25.22 0.79
C ILE A 65 10.23 -25.41 -0.69
N GLU A 66 9.33 -24.97 -1.57
CA GLU A 66 9.66 -24.80 -2.98
C GLU A 66 10.19 -23.39 -3.21
N TYR A 67 11.45 -23.23 -3.59
CA TYR A 67 12.06 -21.91 -3.74
C TYR A 67 12.81 -21.83 -5.07
N ASP A 68 12.23 -21.05 -5.99
CA ASP A 68 12.88 -20.65 -7.24
C ASP A 68 13.78 -19.43 -6.99
N ASP A 69 15.08 -19.62 -7.20
CA ASP A 69 16.11 -18.59 -7.08
C ASP A 69 16.90 -18.36 -8.37
N LEU A 70 16.36 -18.80 -9.52
CA LEU A 70 16.99 -18.64 -10.84
C LEU A 70 17.14 -17.17 -11.25
N ILE A 71 16.25 -16.30 -10.78
CA ILE A 71 16.24 -14.88 -11.09
C ILE A 71 16.29 -14.07 -9.80
N LYS A 72 17.32 -13.23 -9.67
CA LYS A 72 17.52 -12.33 -8.52
C LYS A 72 17.73 -10.89 -9.02
N PRO A 73 17.41 -9.84 -8.23
CA PRO A 73 16.83 -9.87 -6.88
C PRO A 73 15.36 -10.30 -6.88
N LEU A 74 14.93 -10.93 -5.78
CA LEU A 74 13.55 -11.39 -5.62
C LEU A 74 12.68 -10.33 -4.93
N PRO A 75 11.37 -10.29 -5.21
CA PRO A 75 10.44 -9.45 -4.48
C PRO A 75 10.41 -9.79 -3.00
N ARG A 76 10.43 -8.78 -2.12
CA ARG A 76 10.29 -9.00 -0.66
C ARG A 76 8.99 -9.72 -0.29
N ALA A 77 7.92 -9.49 -1.06
CA ALA A 77 6.65 -10.20 -0.90
C ALA A 77 6.77 -11.71 -1.15
N TYR A 78 7.56 -12.13 -2.15
CA TYR A 78 7.82 -13.53 -2.43
C TYR A 78 8.65 -14.18 -1.32
N ILE A 79 9.67 -13.47 -0.81
CA ILE A 79 10.46 -13.93 0.34
C ILE A 79 9.56 -14.14 1.56
N ALA A 80 8.68 -13.18 1.86
CA ALA A 80 7.72 -13.29 2.97
C ALA A 80 6.80 -14.51 2.82
N GLU A 81 6.31 -14.77 1.61
CA GLU A 81 5.52 -15.96 1.31
C GLU A 81 6.28 -17.26 1.60
N LYS A 82 7.56 -17.34 1.21
CA LYS A 82 8.40 -18.53 1.45
C LYS A 82 8.75 -18.72 2.91
N LEU A 83 8.95 -17.64 3.66
CA LEU A 83 9.08 -17.71 5.12
C LEU A 83 7.79 -18.23 5.78
N ARG A 84 6.61 -17.83 5.28
CA ARG A 84 5.33 -18.34 5.76
C ARG A 84 5.15 -19.83 5.42
N GLU A 85 5.57 -20.26 4.23
CA GLU A 85 5.57 -21.67 3.83
C GLU A 85 6.43 -22.52 4.78
N ALA A 86 7.64 -22.05 5.11
CA ALA A 86 8.50 -22.70 6.10
C ALA A 86 7.85 -22.76 7.49
N ALA A 87 7.18 -21.68 7.90
CA ALA A 87 6.48 -21.59 9.19
C ALA A 87 5.29 -22.54 9.32
N ALA A 88 4.68 -22.97 8.20
CA ALA A 88 3.63 -23.97 8.20
C ALA A 88 4.16 -25.39 8.50
N ARG A 89 5.48 -25.60 8.41
CA ARG A 89 6.15 -26.91 8.58
C ARG A 89 7.24 -26.86 9.67
N PRO A 90 6.92 -26.43 10.91
CA PRO A 90 7.90 -26.27 11.99
C PRO A 90 8.62 -27.59 12.34
N GLN A 91 7.98 -28.72 12.06
CA GLN A 91 8.47 -30.06 12.35
C GLN A 91 9.70 -30.45 11.51
N LEU A 92 9.87 -29.81 10.34
CA LEU A 92 10.98 -30.08 9.42
C LEU A 92 12.18 -29.15 9.67
N LEU A 93 12.04 -28.17 10.57
CA LEU A 93 13.04 -27.15 10.88
C LEU A 93 13.81 -27.52 12.15
N THR A 94 15.13 -27.34 12.12
CA THR A 94 15.99 -27.48 13.29
C THR A 94 15.79 -26.31 14.27
N ALA A 95 16.25 -26.46 15.52
CA ALA A 95 16.15 -25.39 16.52
C ALA A 95 16.80 -24.08 16.05
N LEU A 96 17.94 -24.15 15.35
CA LEU A 96 18.61 -23.00 14.77
C LEU A 96 17.78 -22.38 13.64
N GLU A 97 17.28 -23.18 12.70
CA GLU A 97 16.48 -22.68 11.57
C GLU A 97 15.15 -22.06 12.03
N GLN A 98 14.57 -22.56 13.12
CA GLN A 98 13.39 -21.94 13.75
C GLN A 98 13.72 -20.58 14.37
N GLN A 99 14.91 -20.42 14.93
CA GLN A 99 15.37 -19.13 15.45
C GLN A 99 15.61 -18.14 14.31
N GLU A 100 16.29 -18.56 13.25
CA GLU A 100 16.48 -17.78 12.02
C GLU A 100 15.14 -17.40 11.39
N LEU A 101 14.19 -18.34 11.32
CA LEU A 101 12.85 -18.10 10.78
C LEU A 101 12.17 -16.94 11.51
N ARG A 102 12.21 -16.96 12.85
CA ARG A 102 11.60 -15.91 13.67
C ARG A 102 12.27 -14.56 13.43
N TYR A 103 13.59 -14.54 13.27
CA TYR A 103 14.33 -13.32 12.94
C TYR A 103 13.88 -12.74 11.60
N PHE A 104 13.84 -13.56 10.54
CA PHE A 104 13.40 -13.10 9.22
C PHE A 104 11.90 -12.73 9.19
N GLN A 105 11.04 -13.47 9.89
CA GLN A 105 9.61 -13.11 9.98
C GLN A 105 9.38 -11.74 10.63
N GLN A 106 10.25 -11.32 11.55
CA GLN A 106 10.18 -9.98 12.13
C GLN A 106 10.57 -8.91 11.10
N ASP A 107 11.61 -9.14 10.29
CA ASP A 107 12.03 -8.20 9.24
C ASP A 107 10.98 -8.07 8.12
N PHE A 108 10.33 -9.17 7.75
CA PHE A 108 9.35 -9.24 6.65
C PHE A 108 7.88 -9.13 7.12
N TYR A 109 7.65 -8.70 8.37
CA TYR A 109 6.31 -8.65 8.96
C TYR A 109 5.33 -7.78 8.15
N ARG A 110 5.80 -6.67 7.57
CA ARG A 110 4.95 -5.74 6.81
C ARG A 110 4.50 -6.35 5.49
N GLU A 111 5.39 -7.04 4.81
CA GLU A 111 5.12 -7.73 3.55
C GLU A 111 4.16 -8.90 3.76
N ASP A 112 4.37 -9.69 4.81
CA ASP A 112 3.48 -10.79 5.16
C ASP A 112 2.10 -10.30 5.62
N ALA A 113 2.01 -9.20 6.37
CA ALA A 113 0.73 -8.59 6.75
C ALA A 113 -0.05 -8.11 5.50
N ARG A 114 0.65 -7.50 4.54
CA ARG A 114 0.05 -7.05 3.28
C ARG A 114 -0.43 -8.20 2.39
N ALA A 115 0.26 -9.34 2.40
CA ALA A 115 -0.13 -10.50 1.61
C ALA A 115 -1.38 -11.22 2.17
N ARG A 116 -1.79 -10.93 3.41
CA ARG A 116 -2.93 -11.56 4.09
C ARG A 116 -4.24 -10.76 4.04
N GLY A 117 -4.19 -9.47 3.70
CA GLY A 117 -5.35 -8.57 3.64
C GLY A 117 -5.73 -8.19 2.22
#